data_AF-A0A2E3YKN3-F1
#
_entry.id   AF-A0A2E3YKN3-F1
#
_cell.length_a   1.000
_cell.length_b   1.000
_cell.length_c   1.000
_cell.angle_alpha   90.00
_cell.angle_beta   90.00
_cell.angle_gamma   90.00
#
_symmetry.space_group_name_H-M   'P 1'
#
loop_
_entity.id
_entity.type
_entity.pdbx_description
1 polymer ?
#
loop_
_entity_poly.entity_id
_entity_poly.type
_entity_poly.pdbx_seq_one_letter_code
_entity_poly.pdbx_strand_id
1 'polypeptide(L)'
;MQLRISIQGDKSLAIIRRFILFITLIVLLLLAATFAYNNSDVVSIDLGIIQFKDIPISIAFILIFSVGWIFGLLTVGIALIRVVSDRRKLRRNLRAFELEMNNIRRRPLKDAD
;
A
#
# COMPACT_ATOMS: atom_id res chain seq x y z
N MET A 1 14.99 -27.97 -0.88
CA MET A 1 15.43 -27.04 -1.94
C MET A 1 14.29 -26.13 -2.45
N GLN A 2 13.12 -26.68 -2.81
CA GLN A 2 11.91 -25.95 -3.26
C GLN A 2 11.44 -24.81 -2.32
N LEU A 3 11.52 -25.01 -1.00
CA LEU A 3 11.04 -24.03 -0.01
C LEU A 3 11.92 -22.76 0.06
N ARG A 4 13.22 -22.87 -0.28
CA ARG A 4 14.14 -21.73 -0.28
C ARG A 4 13.90 -20.81 -1.49
N ILE A 5 13.50 -21.38 -2.62
CA ILE A 5 13.23 -20.67 -3.89
C ILE A 5 11.96 -19.82 -3.77
N SER A 6 10.89 -20.34 -3.14
CA SER A 6 9.65 -19.58 -2.89
C SER A 6 9.87 -18.39 -1.94
N ILE A 7 10.64 -18.57 -0.85
CA ILE A 7 10.96 -17.49 0.09
C ILE A 7 11.90 -16.44 -0.55
N GLN A 8 12.82 -16.85 -1.43
CA GLN A 8 13.69 -15.95 -2.18
C GLN A 8 12.88 -15.04 -3.12
N GLY A 9 11.88 -15.61 -3.82
CA GLY A 9 11.00 -14.88 -4.73
C GLY A 9 10.16 -13.80 -4.05
N ASP A 10 9.58 -14.11 -2.88
CA ASP A 10 8.78 -13.14 -2.11
C ASP A 10 9.64 -11.96 -1.61
N LYS A 11 10.90 -12.22 -1.21
CA LYS A 11 11.85 -11.18 -0.78
C LYS A 11 12.27 -10.28 -1.94
N SER A 12 12.57 -10.84 -3.12
CA SER A 12 12.94 -10.03 -4.29
C SER A 12 11.80 -9.13 -4.75
N LEU A 13 10.56 -9.62 -4.75
CA LEU A 13 9.39 -8.82 -5.12
C LEU A 13 9.17 -7.65 -4.15
N ALA A 14 9.37 -7.88 -2.85
CA ALA A 14 9.28 -6.83 -1.85
C ALA A 14 10.37 -5.76 -2.03
N ILE A 15 11.60 -6.15 -2.39
CA ILE A 15 12.71 -5.24 -2.66
C ILE A 15 12.44 -4.43 -3.94
N ILE A 16 12.02 -5.08 -5.02
CA ILE A 16 11.67 -4.42 -6.29
C ILE A 16 10.57 -3.38 -6.07
N ARG A 17 9.53 -3.74 -5.31
CA ARG A 17 8.43 -2.82 -5.00
C ARG A 17 8.91 -1.59 -4.24
N ARG A 18 9.81 -1.77 -3.26
CA ARG A 18 10.41 -0.65 -2.51
C ARG A 18 11.27 0.23 -3.42
N PHE A 19 12.03 -0.38 -4.33
CA PHE A 19 12.87 0.33 -5.28
C PHE A 19 12.03 1.17 -6.26
N ILE A 20 10.96 0.60 -6.81
CA ILE A 20 10.00 1.31 -7.66
C ILE A 20 9.39 2.48 -6.90
N LEU A 21 8.91 2.25 -5.66
CA LEU A 21 8.36 3.33 -4.82
C LEU A 21 9.37 4.46 -4.60
N PHE A 22 10.62 4.12 -4.30
CA PHE A 22 11.68 5.09 -4.06
C PHE A 22 12.03 5.90 -5.31
N ILE A 23 12.10 5.25 -6.47
CA ILE A 23 12.29 5.92 -7.77
C ILE A 23 11.11 6.84 -8.07
N THR A 24 9.87 6.38 -7.88
CA THR A 24 8.68 7.21 -8.08
C THR A 24 8.69 8.44 -7.17
N LEU A 25 9.08 8.27 -5.89
CA LEU A 25 9.26 9.36 -4.93
C LEU A 25 10.26 10.41 -5.44
N ILE A 26 11.44 9.96 -5.91
CA ILE A 26 12.49 10.85 -6.44
C ILE A 26 11.98 11.59 -7.68
N VAL A 27 11.34 10.90 -8.63
CA VAL A 27 10.80 11.50 -9.85
C VAL A 27 9.77 12.56 -9.52
N LEU A 28 8.85 12.28 -8.58
CA LEU A 28 7.86 13.25 -8.12
C LEU A 28 8.51 14.47 -7.48
N LEU A 29 9.54 14.27 -6.66
CA LEU A 29 10.27 15.37 -6.03
C LEU A 29 10.97 16.25 -7.07
N LEU A 30 11.60 15.65 -8.08
CA LEU A 30 12.23 16.39 -9.19
C LEU A 30 11.21 17.14 -10.04
N LEU A 31 10.07 16.53 -10.35
CA LEU A 31 8.98 17.20 -11.07
C LEU A 31 8.42 18.37 -10.26
N ALA A 32 8.18 18.18 -8.97
CA ALA A 32 7.71 19.25 -8.08
C ALA A 32 8.73 20.40 -7.98
N ALA A 33 10.03 20.09 -7.85
CA ALA A 33 11.09 21.09 -7.80
C ALA A 33 11.24 21.85 -9.13
N THR A 34 11.18 21.15 -10.27
CA THR A 34 11.26 21.75 -11.61
C THR A 34 10.03 22.62 -11.90
N PHE A 35 8.84 22.14 -11.52
CA PHE A 35 7.61 22.90 -11.60
C PHE A 35 7.69 24.14 -10.70
N ALA A 36 8.23 24.00 -9.49
CA ALA A 36 8.41 25.10 -8.54
C ALA A 36 9.34 26.20 -9.07
N TYR A 37 10.45 25.79 -9.66
CA TYR A 37 11.42 26.69 -10.25
C TYR A 37 10.87 27.43 -11.47
N ASN A 38 10.14 26.73 -12.36
CA ASN A 38 9.60 27.33 -13.58
C ASN A 38 8.31 28.14 -13.37
N ASN A 39 7.57 27.88 -12.29
CA ASN A 39 6.30 28.56 -11.96
C ASN A 39 6.43 29.32 -10.63
N SER A 40 7.49 30.11 -10.51
CA SER A 40 7.71 31.02 -9.36
C SER A 40 6.74 32.20 -9.34
N ASP A 41 5.91 32.34 -10.37
CA ASP A 41 4.96 33.43 -10.50
C ASP A 41 3.84 33.29 -9.45
N VAL A 42 3.48 34.43 -8.86
CA VAL A 42 2.52 34.52 -7.76
C VAL A 42 1.12 34.72 -8.28
N VAL A 43 0.18 33.89 -7.84
CA VAL A 43 -1.23 33.97 -8.25
C VAL A 43 -2.10 34.14 -7.02
N SER A 44 -3.10 35.02 -7.14
CA SER A 44 -4.11 35.22 -6.11
C SER A 44 -5.09 34.05 -6.13
N ILE A 45 -5.18 33.30 -5.03
CA ILE A 45 -6.09 32.15 -4.89
C ILE A 45 -7.28 32.61 -4.06
N ASP A 46 -8.46 32.66 -4.69
CA ASP A 46 -9.73 32.89 -4.02
C ASP A 46 -10.42 31.56 -3.76
N LEU A 47 -10.47 31.13 -2.49
CA LEU A 47 -11.16 29.90 -2.07
C LEU A 47 -12.63 30.16 -1.71
N GLY A 48 -13.19 31.32 -2.07
CA GLY A 48 -14.58 31.73 -1.81
C GLY A 48 -14.87 32.12 -0.35
N ILE A 49 -14.03 31.69 0.60
CA ILE A 49 -14.14 32.00 2.04
C ILE A 49 -12.91 32.79 2.53
N ILE A 50 -11.73 32.55 1.93
CA ILE A 50 -10.46 33.19 2.27
C ILE A 50 -9.73 33.49 0.96
N GLN A 51 -9.28 34.73 0.81
CA GLN A 51 -8.43 35.16 -0.30
C GLN A 51 -6.97 35.17 0.14
N PHE A 52 -6.16 34.39 -0.55
CA PHE A 52 -4.71 34.43 -0.37
C PHE A 52 -4.09 35.19 -1.55
N LYS A 53 -3.58 36.39 -1.28
CA LYS A 53 -2.78 37.15 -2.25
C LYS A 53 -1.35 36.63 -2.28
N ASP A 54 -0.77 36.68 -3.47
CA ASP A 54 0.65 36.46 -3.73
C ASP A 54 1.18 35.05 -3.36
N ILE A 55 0.35 34.01 -3.48
CA ILE A 55 0.83 32.63 -3.30
C ILE A 55 1.47 32.15 -4.63
N PRO A 56 2.72 31.69 -4.63
CA PRO A 56 3.31 31.03 -5.79
C PRO A 56 2.46 29.81 -6.18
N ILE A 57 2.10 29.68 -7.47
CA ILE A 57 1.33 28.53 -8.01
C ILE A 57 1.88 27.19 -7.52
N SER A 58 3.21 27.14 -7.43
CA SER A 58 4.00 26.02 -6.97
C SER A 58 3.62 25.52 -5.57
N ILE A 59 3.32 26.42 -4.62
CA ILE A 59 2.90 26.05 -3.26
C ILE A 59 1.51 25.41 -3.27
N ALA A 60 0.57 25.95 -4.05
CA ALA A 60 -0.78 25.38 -4.17
C ALA A 60 -0.73 23.98 -4.77
N PHE A 61 0.09 23.78 -5.81
CA PHE A 61 0.31 22.48 -6.42
C PHE A 61 0.94 21.48 -5.44
N ILE A 62 1.97 21.89 -4.70
CA ILE A 62 2.62 21.06 -3.68
C ILE A 62 1.60 20.67 -2.60
N LEU A 63 0.73 21.58 -2.16
CA LEU A 63 -0.28 21.29 -1.15
C LEU A 63 -1.30 20.26 -1.64
N ILE A 64 -1.90 20.49 -2.81
CA ILE A 64 -2.89 19.57 -3.37
C ILE A 64 -2.26 18.21 -3.64
N PHE A 65 -1.04 18.20 -4.19
CA PHE A 65 -0.28 16.97 -4.44
C PHE A 65 0.05 16.23 -3.15
N SER A 66 0.49 16.93 -2.10
CA SER A 66 0.81 16.33 -0.81
C SER A 66 -0.43 15.72 -0.15
N VAL A 67 -1.57 16.42 -0.22
CA VAL A 67 -2.85 15.89 0.28
C VAL A 67 -3.24 14.63 -0.49
N GLY A 68 -3.22 14.69 -1.84
CA GLY A 68 -3.51 13.53 -2.69
C GLY A 68 -2.57 12.36 -2.40
N TRP A 69 -1.30 12.62 -2.14
CA TRP A 69 -0.31 11.62 -1.76
C TRP A 69 -0.67 10.96 -0.43
N ILE A 70 -0.93 11.74 0.62
CA ILE A 70 -1.30 11.21 1.94
C ILE A 70 -2.54 10.31 1.81
N PHE A 71 -3.56 10.75 1.07
CA PHE A 71 -4.75 9.93 0.79
C PHE A 71 -4.44 8.64 0.03
N GLY A 72 -3.57 8.71 -0.99
CA GLY A 72 -3.11 7.53 -1.73
C GLY A 72 -2.38 6.54 -0.83
N LEU A 73 -1.47 7.04 0.03
CA LEU A 73 -0.70 6.23 0.97
C LEU A 73 -1.61 5.56 2.00
N LEU A 74 -2.57 6.30 2.54
CA LEU A 74 -3.58 5.78 3.48
C LEU A 74 -4.41 4.67 2.82
N THR A 75 -4.87 4.89 1.59
CA THR A 75 -5.68 3.91 0.85
C THR A 75 -4.91 2.60 0.66
N VAL A 76 -3.66 2.66 0.21
CA VAL A 76 -2.80 1.49 0.04
C VAL A 76 -2.49 0.82 1.38
N GLY A 77 -2.23 1.60 2.44
CA GLY A 77 -2.00 1.09 3.78
C GLY A 77 -3.18 0.27 4.30
N ILE A 78 -4.41 0.79 4.17
CA ILE A 78 -5.64 0.09 4.55
C ILE A 78 -5.81 -1.20 3.73
N ALA A 79 -5.58 -1.14 2.42
CA ALA A 79 -5.67 -2.33 1.56
C ALA A 79 -4.66 -3.42 1.97
N LEU A 80 -3.43 -3.04 2.32
CA LEU A 80 -2.41 -3.98 2.79
C LEU A 80 -2.80 -4.63 4.13
N ILE A 81 -3.35 -3.85 5.08
CA ILE A 81 -3.83 -4.39 6.36
C ILE A 81 -4.91 -5.45 6.12
N ARG A 82 -5.86 -5.19 5.21
CA ARG A 82 -6.89 -6.16 4.82
C ARG A 82 -6.27 -7.44 4.28
N VAL A 83 -5.38 -7.35 3.28
CA VAL A 83 -4.70 -8.51 2.69
C VAL A 83 -3.95 -9.34 3.72
N VAL A 84 -3.25 -8.70 4.67
CA VAL A 84 -2.53 -9.42 5.73
C VAL A 84 -3.51 -10.13 6.68
N SER A 85 -4.60 -9.47 7.04
CA SER A 85 -5.64 -10.06 7.89
C SER A 85 -6.33 -11.25 7.23
N ASP A 86 -6.63 -11.15 5.93
CA ASP A 86 -7.26 -12.21 5.15
C ASP A 86 -6.33 -13.41 5.01
N ARG A 87 -5.03 -13.17 4.79
CA ARG A 87 -4.02 -14.24 4.80
C ARG A 87 -3.95 -14.95 6.16
N ARG A 88 -4.06 -14.22 7.27
CA ARG A 88 -4.07 -14.82 8.62
C ARG A 88 -5.32 -15.67 8.85
N LYS A 89 -6.50 -15.17 8.44
CA LYS A 89 -7.76 -15.91 8.52
C LYS A 89 -7.71 -17.19 7.67
N LEU A 90 -7.25 -17.09 6.42
CA LEU A 90 -7.17 -18.24 5.51
C LEU A 90 -6.25 -19.34 6.05
N ARG A 91 -5.11 -18.98 6.62
CA ARG A 91 -4.20 -19.94 7.28
C ARG A 91 -4.81 -20.61 8.51
N ARG A 92 -5.63 -19.88 9.29
CA ARG A 92 -6.34 -20.45 10.43
C ARG A 92 -7.39 -21.46 9.98
N ASN A 93 -8.16 -21.12 8.95
CA ASN A 93 -9.19 -22.00 8.40
C ASN A 93 -8.57 -23.29 7.84
N LEU A 94 -7.47 -23.20 7.10
CA LEU A 94 -6.74 -24.38 6.61
C LEU A 94 -6.33 -25.32 7.75
N ARG A 95 -5.77 -24.78 8.84
CA ARG A 95 -5.40 -25.60 10.01
C ARG A 95 -6.62 -26.23 10.70
N ALA A 96 -7.74 -25.53 10.77
CA ALA A 96 -8.97 -26.06 11.35
C ALA A 96 -9.50 -27.25 10.53
N PHE A 97 -9.56 -27.10 9.19
CA PHE A 97 -9.94 -28.18 8.28
C PHE A 97 -8.99 -29.39 8.37
N GLU A 98 -7.67 -29.17 8.43
CA GLU A 98 -6.69 -30.26 8.62
C GLU A 98 -6.91 -31.03 9.93
N LEU A 99 -7.25 -30.33 11.02
CA LEU A 99 -7.56 -30.95 12.31
C LEU A 99 -8.86 -31.74 12.27
N GLU A 100 -9.90 -31.23 11.61
CA GLU A 100 -11.17 -31.93 11.43
C GLU A 100 -11.02 -33.20 10.59
N MET A 101 -10.28 -33.14 9.47
CA MET A 101 -9.99 -34.33 8.66
C MET A 101 -9.20 -35.38 9.45
N ASN A 102 -8.21 -34.95 10.24
CA ASN A 102 -7.44 -35.86 11.09
C ASN A 102 -8.31 -36.47 12.20
N ASN A 103 -9.26 -35.71 12.76
CA ASN A 103 -10.21 -36.20 13.75
C ASN A 103 -11.17 -37.24 13.16
N ILE A 104 -11.72 -36.99 11.96
CA ILE A 104 -12.56 -37.95 11.23
C ILE A 104 -11.77 -39.22 10.90
N ARG A 105 -10.53 -39.07 10.43
CA ARG A 105 -9.66 -40.22 10.11
C ARG A 105 -9.26 -41.05 11.34
N ARG A 106 -9.24 -40.43 12.52
CA ARG A 106 -8.94 -41.08 13.81
C ARG A 106 -10.19 -41.60 14.52
N ARG A 107 -11.40 -41.37 13.99
CA ARG A 107 -12.59 -42.13 14.38
C ARG A 107 -12.63 -43.38 13.50
N PRO A 108 -12.08 -44.53 13.94
CA PRO A 108 -12.34 -45.78 13.24
C PRO A 108 -13.85 -46.03 13.31
N LEU A 109 -14.39 -46.62 12.24
CA LEU A 109 -15.76 -47.10 12.11
C LEU A 109 -16.20 -47.83 13.39
N LYS A 110 -16.78 -47.11 14.35
CA LYS A 110 -17.34 -47.65 15.60
C LYS A 110 -18.87 -47.62 15.59
N ASP A 111 -19.45 -47.18 14.47
CA ASP A 111 -20.89 -47.08 14.26
C ASP A 111 -21.37 -48.09 13.19
N ALA A 112 -20.63 -49.18 12.99
CA ALA A 112 -21.05 -50.32 12.19
C ALA A 112 -21.28 -51.53 13.11
N ASP A 113 -22.18 -51.36 14.08
CA ASP A 113 -22.86 -52.44 14.83
C ASP A 113 -24.34 -52.06 14.94
#